data_AF-A0A354XXH8-F1
#
_entry.id   AF-A0A354XXH8-F1
#
_cell.length_a   1.000
_cell.length_b   1.000
_cell.length_c   1.000
_cell.angle_alpha   90.00
_cell.angle_beta   90.00
_cell.angle_gamma   90.00
#
_symmetry.space_group_name_H-M   'P 1'
#
loop_
_entity.id
_entity.type
_entity.pdbx_description
1 polymer ?
#
loop_
_entity_poly.entity_id
_entity_poly.type
_entity_poly.pdbx_seq_one_letter_code
_entity_poly.pdbx_strand_id
1 'polypeptide(L)' 'NINNDYQIIKQMAENDRRQELMDDWLQKKIETIYVRIDPNWKGCDFKYKGWLK' A
#
# COMPACT_ATOMS: atom_id res chain seq x y z
N ASN A 1 -32.90 6.35 1.50
CA ASN A 1 -31.65 6.71 0.80
C ASN A 1 -30.48 6.97 1.76
N ILE A 2 -30.65 7.75 2.83
CA ILE A 2 -29.57 8.04 3.82
C ILE A 2 -28.87 6.79 4.39
N ASN A 3 -29.60 5.71 4.70
CA ASN A 3 -28.97 4.49 5.23
C ASN A 3 -28.02 3.83 4.20
N ASN A 4 -28.33 3.91 2.91
CA ASN A 4 -27.47 3.35 1.87
C ASN A 4 -26.20 4.22 1.71
N ASP A 5 -26.38 5.53 1.64
CA ASP A 5 -25.28 6.50 1.52
C ASP A 5 -24.32 6.41 2.72
N TYR A 6 -24.85 6.24 3.94
CA TYR A 6 -24.05 6.04 5.14
C TYR A 6 -23.21 4.76 5.10
N GLN A 7 -23.78 3.63 4.65
CA GLN A 7 -23.01 2.39 4.54
C GLN A 7 -21.90 2.51 3.50
N ILE A 8 -22.15 3.19 2.38
CA ILE A 8 -21.14 3.43 1.34
C ILE A 8 -19.98 4.26 1.90
N ILE A 9 -20.27 5.41 2.52
CA ILE A 9 -19.24 6.29 3.08
C ILE A 9 -18.45 5.56 4.18
N LYS A 10 -19.13 4.81 5.04
CA LYS A 10 -18.47 3.99 6.07
C LYS A 10 -17.51 2.97 5.43
N GLN A 11 -17.96 2.26 4.39
CA GLN A 11 -17.13 1.27 3.72
C GLN A 11 -15.91 1.91 3.03
N MET A 12 -16.08 3.10 2.44
CA MET A 12 -14.97 3.87 1.84
C MET A 12 -13.96 4.27 2.92
N ALA A 13 -14.40 4.87 4.03
CA ALA A 13 -13.53 5.26 5.13
C ALA A 13 -12.78 4.05 5.74
N GLU A 14 -13.46 2.91 5.89
CA GLU A 14 -12.82 1.68 6.35
C GLU A 14 -11.79 1.13 5.35
N ASN A 15 -12.08 1.20 4.04
CA ASN A 15 -11.14 0.81 2.99
C ASN A 15 -9.90 1.69 3.01
N ASP A 16 -10.09 3.01 3.08
CA ASP A 16 -9.00 3.99 3.10
C ASP A 16 -8.08 3.73 4.29
N ARG A 17 -8.66 3.56 5.49
CA ARG A 17 -7.88 3.27 6.70
C ARG A 17 -7.14 1.94 6.63
N ARG A 18 -7.75 0.90 6.05
CA ARG A 18 -7.07 -0.39 5.81
C ARG A 18 -5.89 -0.24 4.86
N GLN A 19 -6.06 0.54 3.79
CA GLN A 19 -5.01 0.78 2.81
C GLN A 19 -3.82 1.51 3.43
N GLU A 20 -4.07 2.55 4.24
CA GLU A 20 -3.02 3.27 4.97
C GLU A 20 -2.21 2.34 5.88
N LEU A 21 -2.89 1.51 6.68
CA LEU A 21 -2.22 0.57 7.59
C LEU A 21 -1.34 -0.44 6.83
N MET A 22 -1.82 -0.94 5.70
CA MET A 22 -1.03 -1.83 4.85
C MET A 22 0.17 -1.12 4.23
N ASP A 23 -0.01 0.11 3.76
CA ASP A 23 1.04 0.91 3.14
C ASP A 23 2.18 1.18 4.15
N ASP A 24 1.83 1.58 5.37
CA ASP A 24 2.79 1.79 6.47
C ASP A 24 3.53 0.50 6.86
N TRP A 25 2.79 -0.60 6.96
CA TRP A 25 3.36 -1.88 7.33
C TRP A 25 4.33 -2.39 6.26
N LEU A 26 3.96 -2.28 4.98
CA LEU A 26 4.78 -2.74 3.87
C LEU A 26 6.07 -1.91 3.75
N GLN A 27 5.99 -0.59 3.88
CA GLN A 27 7.16 0.31 3.82
C GLN A 27 8.19 -0.07 4.90
N LYS A 28 7.76 -0.27 6.15
CA LYS A 28 8.63 -0.73 7.25
C LYS A 28 9.24 -2.10 6.97
N LYS A 29 8.47 -3.02 6.37
CA LYS A 29 8.97 -4.36 6.06
C LYS A 29 10.05 -4.34 4.99
N ILE A 30 9.83 -3.61 3.89
CA ILE A 30 10.78 -3.47 2.77
C ILE A 30 12.15 -3.02 3.27
N GLU A 31 12.20 -2.08 4.22
CA GLU A 31 13.45 -1.57 4.80
C GLU A 31 14.23 -2.67 5.54
N THR A 32 13.54 -3.54 6.27
CA THR A 32 14.15 -4.58 7.11
C THR A 32 14.56 -5.86 6.39
N ILE A 33 13.94 -6.18 5.26
CA ILE A 33 14.16 -7.45 4.57
C ILE A 33 15.18 -7.31 3.44
N TYR A 34 15.82 -8.41 3.07
CA TYR A 34 16.66 -8.46 1.87
C TYR A 34 15.79 -8.74 0.64
N VAL A 35 15.80 -7.81 -0.32
CA VAL A 35 15.09 -7.96 -1.60
C VAL A 35 16.09 -7.81 -2.74
N ARG A 36 16.02 -8.71 -3.72
CA ARG A 36 16.78 -8.62 -4.97
C ARG A 36 15.80 -8.55 -6.13
N ILE A 37 15.86 -7.46 -6.87
CA ILE A 37 15.08 -7.25 -8.09
C ILE A 37 15.92 -7.59 -9.30
N ASP A 38 15.32 -8.30 -10.25
CA ASP A 38 15.95 -8.65 -11.51
C ASP A 38 16.40 -7.38 -12.26
N PRO A 39 17.63 -7.34 -12.83
CA PRO A 39 18.16 -6.16 -13.50
C PRO A 39 17.23 -5.55 -14.55
N ASN A 40 16.43 -6.36 -15.26
CA ASN A 40 15.53 -5.89 -16.30
C ASN A 40 14.37 -5.04 -15.76
N TRP A 41 14.09 -5.12 -14.46
CA TRP A 41 12.97 -4.45 -13.80
C TRP A 41 13.40 -3.30 -12.89
N LYS A 42 14.70 -3.01 -12.81
CA LYS A 42 15.23 -1.90 -11.98
C LYS A 42 14.79 -0.51 -12.47
N GLY A 43 14.33 -0.38 -13.71
CA GLY A 43 13.85 0.87 -14.29
C GLY A 43 12.35 1.14 -14.08
N CYS A 44 11.63 0.26 -13.39
CA CYS A 44 10.20 0.42 -13.16
C CYS A 44 9.91 1.36 -11.99
N ASP A 45 8.78 2.06 -12.07
CA ASP A 45 8.26 2.86 -10.97
C ASP A 45 7.57 1.94 -9.95
N PHE A 46 8.17 1.83 -8.77
CA PHE A 46 7.59 1.07 -7.67
C PHE A 46 6.72 1.97 -6.79
N LYS A 47 5.55 1.48 -6.39
CA LYS A 47 4.62 2.21 -5.50
C LYS A 47 5.28 2.61 -4.16
N TYR A 48 6.10 1.71 -3.60
CA TYR A 48 6.77 1.92 -2.31
C TYR A 48 8.27 2.15 -2.51
N LYS A 49 8.91 2.82 -1.57
CA LYS A 49 10.34 3.13 -1.67
C LYS A 49 11.17 2.04 -1.02
N GLY A 50 12.44 1.91 -1.45
CA GLY A 50 13.41 1.00 -0.81
C GLY A 50 13.45 -0.43 -1.38
N TRP A 51 12.72 -0.68 -2.46
CA TRP A 51 12.78 -1.95 -3.21
C TRP A 51 14.13 -2.19 -3.90
N LEU A 52 14.78 -1.10 -4.32
CA LEU A 52 16.16 -1.09 -4.83
C LEU A 52 17.05 -0.56 -3.70
N LYS A 53 17.88 -1.43 -3.14
CA LYS A 53 18.95 -1.09 -2.19
C LYS A 53 20.28 -0.92 -2.91
#